data_AF-A0A1F3WG05-F1
#
_entry.id   AF-A0A1F3WG05-F1
#
_cell.length_a   1.000
_cell.length_b   1.000
_cell.length_c   1.000
_cell.angle_alpha   90.00
_cell.angle_beta   90.00
_cell.angle_gamma   90.00
#
_symmetry.space_group_name_H-M   'P 1'
#
loop_
_entity.id
_entity.type
_entity.pdbx_description
1 polymer ?
#
loop_
_entity_poly.entity_id
_entity_poly.type
_entity_poly.pdbx_seq_one_letter_code
_entity_poly.pdbx_strand_id
1 'polypeptide(L)'
;MLKNLKIDRNYFYQLISFFVIFLFLSVIDVTLLNKLFFSIAYFWHTLLSHPNIMVKVESKRYRYSFIKHIYILDCYLQKTCNKNENKYLAKVLRALQVFGFVVILYFIGDMGNPLYSIVGSVIFEGLAIGLRKIPFTWPPDLSE
;
A
#
# COMPACT_ATOMS: atom_id res chain seq x y z
N MET A 1 -24.72 5.73 3.62
CA MET A 1 -24.32 5.21 4.95
C MET A 1 -23.82 3.76 4.90
N LEU A 2 -24.56 2.80 4.31
CA LEU A 2 -24.16 1.37 4.19
C LEU A 2 -22.87 1.10 3.41
N LYS A 3 -22.51 1.96 2.44
CA LYS A 3 -21.28 1.83 1.64
C LYS A 3 -20.01 2.07 2.49
N ASN A 4 -20.07 3.03 3.43
CA ASN A 4 -18.94 3.34 4.32
C ASN A 4 -18.68 2.20 5.31
N LEU A 5 -19.73 1.63 5.91
CA LEU A 5 -19.62 0.48 6.82
C LEU A 5 -18.96 -0.75 6.19
N LYS A 6 -19.22 -1.03 4.92
CA LYS A 6 -18.55 -2.14 4.19
C LYS A 6 -17.07 -1.86 3.96
N ILE A 7 -16.71 -0.61 3.69
CA ILE A 7 -15.34 -0.21 3.46
C ILE A 7 -14.54 -0.31 4.77
N ASP A 8 -15.08 0.22 5.87
CA ASP A 8 -14.46 0.16 7.19
C ASP A 8 -14.21 -1.29 7.64
N ARG A 9 -15.15 -2.19 7.35
CA ARG A 9 -15.01 -3.61 7.67
C ARG A 9 -13.87 -4.28 6.88
N ASN A 10 -13.66 -3.91 5.62
CA ASN A 10 -12.56 -4.46 4.83
C ASN A 10 -11.20 -4.00 5.36
N TYR A 11 -11.07 -2.73 5.76
CA TYR A 11 -9.87 -2.22 6.43
C TYR A 11 -9.60 -2.95 7.73
N PHE A 12 -10.64 -3.19 8.51
CA PHE A 12 -10.53 -3.94 9.74
C PHE A 12 -10.03 -5.37 9.50
N TYR A 13 -10.54 -6.07 8.48
CA TYR A 13 -10.02 -7.38 8.11
C TYR A 13 -8.56 -7.35 7.66
N GLN A 14 -8.15 -6.35 6.89
CA GLN A 14 -6.75 -6.19 6.49
C GLN A 14 -5.83 -5.94 7.69
N LEU A 15 -6.30 -5.18 8.68
CA LEU A 15 -5.58 -4.92 9.91
C LEU A 15 -5.44 -6.20 10.74
N ILE A 16 -6.50 -7.00 10.86
CA ILE A 16 -6.44 -8.33 11.50
C ILE A 16 -5.44 -9.23 10.76
N SER A 17 -5.54 -9.33 9.43
CA SER A 17 -4.64 -10.16 8.63
C SER A 17 -3.18 -9.71 8.79
N PHE A 18 -2.93 -8.40 8.87
CA PHE A 18 -1.61 -7.86 9.18
C PHE A 18 -1.12 -8.37 10.53
N PHE A 19 -1.92 -8.25 11.60
CA PHE A 19 -1.51 -8.69 12.94
C PHE A 19 -1.22 -10.18 13.00
N VAL A 20 -2.02 -11.02 12.33
CA VAL A 20 -1.79 -12.47 12.26
C VAL A 20 -0.43 -12.77 11.62
N ILE A 21 -0.12 -12.12 10.50
CA ILE A 21 1.13 -12.34 9.76
C ILE A 21 2.32 -11.74 10.51
N PHE A 22 2.15 -10.57 11.11
CA PHE A 22 3.18 -9.93 11.93
C PHE A 22 3.53 -10.79 13.16
N LEU A 23 2.54 -11.42 13.79
CA LEU A 23 2.76 -12.38 14.88
C LEU A 23 3.51 -13.61 14.37
N PHE A 24 3.17 -14.13 13.20
CA PHE A 24 3.93 -15.23 12.58
C PHE A 24 5.39 -14.86 12.28
N LEU A 25 5.65 -13.67 11.71
CA LEU A 25 7.00 -13.15 11.52
C LEU A 25 7.75 -12.97 12.85
N SER A 26 7.03 -12.73 13.94
CA SER A 26 7.61 -12.61 15.28
C SER A 26 8.04 -13.95 15.87
N VAL A 27 7.35 -15.04 15.53
CA VAL A 27 7.70 -16.39 15.97
C VAL A 27 8.91 -16.96 15.22
N ILE A 28 9.12 -16.57 13.96
CA ILE A 28 10.22 -17.09 13.10
C ILE A 28 11.53 -16.30 13.28
N ASP A 29 11.61 -15.48 14.34
CA ASP A 29 12.79 -14.66 14.66
C ASP A 29 13.29 -13.77 13.51
N VAL A 30 12.35 -13.24 12.72
CA VAL A 30 12.69 -12.26 11.68
C VAL A 30 13.16 -10.97 12.35
N THR A 31 14.24 -10.38 11.86
CA THR A 31 14.80 -9.14 12.41
C THR A 31 13.76 -8.01 12.42
N LEU A 32 13.86 -7.11 13.41
CA LEU A 32 12.93 -5.99 13.54
C LEU A 32 12.88 -5.12 12.28
N LEU A 33 14.03 -4.89 11.65
CA LEU A 33 14.10 -4.07 10.43
C LEU A 33 13.36 -4.73 9.25
N ASN A 34 13.44 -6.06 9.10
CA ASN A 34 12.68 -6.80 8.09
C ASN A 34 11.17 -6.76 8.37
N LYS A 35 10.77 -6.87 9.64
CA LYS A 35 9.36 -6.69 10.05
C LYS A 35 8.86 -5.28 9.73
N LEU A 36 9.70 -4.26 9.90
CA LEU A 36 9.36 -2.87 9.55
C LEU A 36 9.23 -2.70 8.03
N PHE A 37 10.15 -3.25 7.24
CA PHE A 37 10.07 -3.21 5.77
C PHE A 37 8.82 -3.92 5.25
N PHE A 38 8.49 -5.07 5.82
CA PHE A 38 7.23 -5.76 5.57
C PHE A 38 6.02 -4.87 5.91
N SER A 39 6.03 -4.24 7.09
CA SER A 39 4.92 -3.42 7.58
C SER A 39 4.70 -2.18 6.73
N ILE A 40 5.77 -1.48 6.36
CA ILE A 40 5.73 -0.33 5.46
C ILE A 40 5.07 -0.74 4.15
N ALA A 41 5.50 -1.86 3.56
CA ALA A 41 4.92 -2.31 2.30
C ALA A 41 3.44 -2.66 2.41
N TYR A 42 3.06 -3.42 3.43
CA TYR A 42 1.68 -3.82 3.63
C TYR A 42 0.74 -2.61 3.84
N PHE A 43 1.16 -1.66 4.69
CA PHE A 43 0.37 -0.47 4.96
C PHE A 43 0.39 0.54 3.82
N TRP A 44 1.42 0.57 2.98
CA TRP A 44 1.47 1.44 1.81
C TRP A 44 0.29 1.17 0.86
N HIS A 45 0.03 -0.10 0.57
CA HIS A 45 -1.11 -0.48 -0.26
C HIS A 45 -2.46 -0.22 0.40
N THR A 46 -2.54 -0.46 1.71
CA THR A 46 -3.73 -0.16 2.52
C THR A 46 -4.06 1.33 2.49
N LEU A 47 -3.04 2.18 2.68
CA LEU A 47 -3.15 3.64 2.69
C LEU A 47 -3.67 4.15 1.34
N LEU A 48 -3.02 3.75 0.24
CA LEU A 48 -3.39 4.18 -1.11
C LEU A 48 -4.78 3.71 -1.54
N SER A 49 -5.26 2.59 -0.99
CA SER A 49 -6.60 2.07 -1.29
C SER A 49 -7.71 2.77 -0.50
N HIS A 50 -7.37 3.60 0.49
CA HIS A 50 -8.34 4.18 1.42
C HIS A 50 -9.26 5.20 0.73
N PRO A 51 -10.60 5.05 0.78
CA PRO A 51 -11.54 5.90 0.01
C PRO A 51 -11.40 7.39 0.34
N ASN A 52 -11.10 7.70 1.60
CA ASN A 52 -10.95 9.08 2.07
C ASN A 52 -9.52 9.64 1.93
N ILE A 53 -8.59 8.92 1.28
CA ILE A 53 -7.22 9.42 1.17
C ILE A 53 -7.15 10.66 0.29
N MET A 54 -7.91 10.68 -0.81
CA MET A 54 -7.98 11.81 -1.72
C MET A 54 -8.40 13.09 -0.98
N VAL A 55 -9.51 13.02 -0.23
CA VAL A 55 -10.05 14.14 0.56
C VAL A 55 -9.02 14.64 1.58
N LYS A 56 -8.21 13.74 2.16
CA LYS A 56 -7.13 14.12 3.09
C LYS A 56 -5.96 14.77 2.36
N VAL A 57 -5.56 14.24 1.21
CA VAL A 57 -4.40 14.71 0.43
C VAL A 57 -4.66 16.06 -0.25
N GLU A 58 -5.90 16.34 -0.61
CA GLU A 58 -6.32 17.62 -1.22
C GLU A 58 -6.45 18.76 -0.19
N SER A 59 -6.63 18.43 1.09
CA SER A 59 -6.70 19.43 2.15
C SER A 59 -5.41 20.27 2.22
N LYS A 60 -5.54 21.60 2.35
CA LYS A 60 -4.43 22.55 2.48
C LYS A 60 -3.43 22.17 3.58
N ARG A 61 -3.90 21.48 4.63
CA ARG A 61 -3.09 20.99 5.75
C ARG A 61 -2.02 19.98 5.31
N TYR A 62 -2.26 19.21 4.26
CA TYR A 62 -1.39 18.11 3.81
C TYR A 62 -0.62 18.43 2.52
N ARG A 63 -0.52 19.72 2.15
CA ARG A 63 0.07 20.20 0.89
C ARG A 63 1.52 19.70 0.66
N TYR A 64 2.30 19.54 1.72
CA TYR A 64 3.69 19.05 1.65
C TYR A 64 3.88 17.70 2.34
N SER A 65 2.79 16.97 2.61
CA SER A 65 2.91 15.66 3.25
C SER A 65 3.59 14.66 2.31
N PHE A 66 4.41 13.79 2.89
CA PHE A 66 5.01 12.67 2.16
C PHE A 66 3.92 11.79 1.51
N ILE A 67 2.81 11.59 2.22
CA ILE A 67 1.62 10.86 1.74
C ILE A 67 1.07 11.45 0.45
N LYS A 68 1.05 12.79 0.31
CA LYS A 68 0.61 13.46 -0.92
C LYS A 68 1.50 13.13 -2.11
N HIS A 69 2.81 13.13 -1.91
CA HIS A 69 3.77 12.81 -2.98
C HIS A 69 3.62 11.36 -3.43
N ILE A 70 3.47 10.44 -2.49
CA ILE A 70 3.20 9.03 -2.76
C ILE A 70 1.90 8.88 -3.57
N TYR A 71 0.82 9.53 -3.13
CA TYR A 71 -0.47 9.46 -3.78
C TYR A 71 -0.45 10.02 -5.21
N ILE A 72 0.20 11.17 -5.42
CA ILE A 72 0.38 11.77 -6.75
C ILE A 72 1.19 10.83 -7.65
N LEU A 73 2.29 10.25 -7.15
CA LEU A 73 3.11 9.31 -7.90
C LEU A 73 2.31 8.05 -8.30
N ASP A 74 1.52 7.49 -7.39
CA ASP A 74 0.61 6.37 -7.66
C ASP A 74 -0.43 6.73 -8.72
N CYS A 75 -1.02 7.92 -8.66
CA CYS A 75 -1.95 8.42 -9.69
C CYS A 75 -1.27 8.55 -11.07
N TYR A 76 -0.05 9.08 -11.14
CA TYR A 76 0.70 9.19 -12.40
C TYR A 76 0.98 7.80 -13.00
N LEU A 77 1.49 6.86 -12.21
CA LEU A 77 1.76 5.50 -12.70
C LEU A 77 0.48 4.81 -13.17
N GLN A 78 -0.64 5.04 -12.49
CA GLN A 78 -1.94 4.52 -12.89
C GLN A 78 -2.42 5.11 -14.21
N LYS A 79 -2.31 6.43 -14.43
CA LYS A 79 -2.66 7.05 -15.72
C LYS A 79 -1.88 6.41 -16.87
N THR A 80 -0.59 6.14 -16.67
CA THR A 80 0.25 5.44 -17.65
C THR A 80 -0.22 4.00 -17.89
N CYS A 81 -0.66 3.28 -16.85
CA CYS A 81 -1.14 1.91 -16.96
C CYS A 81 -2.54 1.80 -17.57
N ASN A 82 -3.44 2.74 -17.26
CA ASN A 82 -4.83 2.71 -17.72
C ASN A 82 -4.92 2.91 -19.24
N LYS A 83 -3.97 3.69 -19.82
CA LYS A 83 -3.79 3.81 -21.27
C LYS A 83 -3.51 2.47 -21.95
N ASN A 84 -3.00 1.48 -21.21
CA ASN A 84 -2.61 0.16 -21.70
C ASN A 84 -3.55 -0.97 -21.22
N GLU A 85 -4.68 -0.66 -20.57
CA GLU A 85 -5.67 -1.60 -19.98
C GLU A 85 -5.11 -2.69 -19.00
N ASN A 86 -3.82 -2.66 -18.68
CA ASN A 86 -3.19 -3.72 -17.92
C ASN A 86 -3.25 -3.47 -16.39
N LYS A 87 -4.30 -3.99 -15.77
CA LYS A 87 -4.53 -3.89 -14.30
C LYS A 87 -3.42 -4.56 -13.46
N TYR A 88 -2.72 -5.56 -14.00
CA TYR A 88 -1.62 -6.22 -13.29
C TYR A 88 -0.37 -5.35 -13.25
N LEU A 89 -0.11 -4.59 -14.32
CA LEU A 89 1.03 -3.68 -14.40
C LEU A 89 0.95 -2.62 -13.29
N ALA A 90 -0.23 -2.07 -13.02
CA ALA A 90 -0.43 -1.09 -11.96
C ALA A 90 -0.06 -1.64 -10.56
N LYS A 91 -0.42 -2.90 -10.27
CA LYS A 91 -0.07 -3.58 -9.01
C LYS A 91 1.44 -3.77 -8.86
N VAL A 92 2.09 -4.22 -9.95
CA VAL A 92 3.55 -4.41 -9.98
C VAL A 92 4.28 -3.09 -9.79
N LEU A 93 3.86 -2.03 -10.48
CA LEU A 93 4.46 -0.71 -10.35
C LEU A 93 4.33 -0.15 -8.93
N ARG A 94 3.19 -0.34 -8.27
CA ARG A 94 3.02 0.07 -6.87
C ARG A 94 3.92 -0.71 -5.92
N ALA A 95 4.06 -2.02 -6.12
CA ALA A 95 5.02 -2.82 -5.35
C ALA A 95 6.47 -2.34 -5.58
N LEU A 96 6.82 -1.97 -6.82
CA LEU A 96 8.12 -1.41 -7.17
C LEU A 96 8.37 -0.04 -6.51
N GLN A 97 7.37 0.84 -6.41
CA GLN A 97 7.50 2.12 -5.70
C GLN A 97 7.90 1.91 -4.24
N VAL A 98 7.19 1.02 -3.54
CA VAL A 98 7.48 0.68 -2.15
C VAL A 98 8.85 0.05 -2.02
N PHE A 99 9.19 -0.89 -2.91
CA PHE A 99 10.48 -1.54 -2.92
C PHE A 99 11.61 -0.52 -3.08
N GLY A 100 11.50 0.41 -4.04
CA GLY A 100 12.46 1.49 -4.23
C GLY A 100 12.62 2.36 -2.98
N PHE A 101 11.52 2.72 -2.32
CA PHE A 101 11.56 3.46 -1.05
C PHE A 101 12.29 2.67 0.05
N VAL A 102 12.01 1.37 0.18
CA VAL A 102 12.65 0.51 1.18
C VAL A 102 14.13 0.29 0.87
N VAL A 103 14.52 0.20 -0.40
CA VAL A 103 15.92 0.13 -0.81
C VAL A 103 16.66 1.41 -0.39
N ILE A 104 16.06 2.58 -0.54
CA ILE A 104 16.66 3.84 -0.04
C ILE A 104 16.83 3.78 1.49
N LEU A 105 15.83 3.30 2.23
CA LEU A 105 15.95 3.11 3.68
C LEU A 105 17.01 2.08 4.07
N TYR A 106 17.18 1.03 3.27
CA TYR A 106 18.20 0.02 3.48
C TYR A 106 19.62 0.63 3.44
N PHE A 107 19.91 1.49 2.46
CA PHE A 107 21.19 2.19 2.38
C PHE A 107 21.46 3.11 3.59
N ILE A 108 20.43 3.50 4.33
CA ILE A 108 20.55 4.32 5.54
C ILE A 108 20.69 3.46 6.80
N GLY A 109 20.09 2.26 6.82
CA GLY A 109 19.96 1.42 8.02
C GLY A 109 20.82 0.14 8.05
N ASP A 110 21.52 -0.18 6.97
CA ASP A 110 22.60 -1.18 6.79
C ASP A 110 22.38 -2.64 7.28
N MET A 111 21.19 -3.02 7.75
CA MET A 111 20.95 -4.35 8.34
C MET A 111 19.64 -5.05 7.92
N GLY A 112 18.93 -4.51 6.92
CA GLY A 112 17.61 -5.01 6.51
C GLY A 112 17.65 -5.76 5.17
N ASN A 113 16.73 -6.67 4.93
CA ASN A 113 16.54 -7.27 3.62
C ASN A 113 15.33 -6.61 2.93
N PRO A 114 15.55 -5.77 1.90
CA PRO A 114 14.47 -5.05 1.22
C PRO A 114 13.47 -5.99 0.53
N LEU A 115 13.79 -7.26 0.30
CA LEU A 115 12.87 -8.25 -0.25
C LEU A 115 11.63 -8.46 0.64
N TYR A 116 11.71 -8.18 1.95
CA TYR A 116 10.53 -8.23 2.83
C TYR A 116 9.44 -7.22 2.43
N SER A 117 9.80 -6.14 1.72
CA SER A 117 8.81 -5.21 1.15
C SER A 117 8.05 -5.80 -0.05
N ILE A 118 8.69 -6.67 -0.83
CA ILE A 118 8.03 -7.44 -1.89
C ILE A 118 7.07 -8.44 -1.26
N VAL A 119 7.52 -9.18 -0.24
CA VAL A 119 6.68 -10.15 0.49
C VAL A 119 5.44 -9.46 1.07
N GLY A 120 5.60 -8.29 1.72
CA GLY A 120 4.49 -7.51 2.23
C GLY A 120 3.49 -7.09 1.15
N SER A 121 4.00 -6.65 -0.01
CA SER A 121 3.17 -6.27 -1.16
C SER A 121 2.39 -7.45 -1.75
N VAL A 122 3.06 -8.59 -1.93
CA VAL A 122 2.47 -9.81 -2.49
C VAL A 122 1.38 -10.35 -1.57
N ILE A 123 1.65 -10.41 -0.26
CA ILE A 123 0.69 -10.87 0.73
C ILE A 123 -0.54 -9.97 0.76
N PHE A 124 -0.36 -8.64 0.74
CA PHE A 124 -1.48 -7.71 0.68
C PHE A 124 -2.35 -7.95 -0.57
N GLU A 125 -1.73 -8.03 -1.75
CA GLU A 125 -2.45 -8.25 -3.02
C GLU A 125 -3.18 -9.60 -3.04
N GLY A 126 -2.53 -10.65 -2.55
CA GLY A 126 -3.14 -11.98 -2.41
C GLY A 126 -4.38 -11.97 -1.51
N LEU A 127 -4.28 -11.30 -0.35
CA LEU A 127 -5.41 -11.14 0.56
C LEU A 127 -6.52 -10.26 -0.04
N ALA A 128 -6.16 -9.17 -0.73
CA ALA A 128 -7.13 -8.28 -1.39
C ALA A 128 -7.93 -9.02 -2.47
N ILE A 129 -7.28 -9.91 -3.24
CA ILE A 129 -7.95 -10.78 -4.22
C ILE A 129 -8.85 -11.80 -3.51
N GLY A 130 -8.33 -12.51 -2.49
CA GLY A 130 -9.06 -13.55 -1.77
C GLY A 130 -10.29 -13.03 -1.02
N LEU A 131 -10.20 -11.83 -0.46
CA LEU A 131 -11.31 -11.18 0.25
C LEU A 131 -12.42 -10.67 -0.68
N ARG A 132 -12.24 -10.73 -2.02
CA ARG A 132 -13.23 -10.42 -3.09
C ARG A 132 -14.13 -9.18 -2.85
N LYS A 133 -13.68 -8.18 -2.08
CA LYS A 133 -14.58 -7.10 -1.60
C LYS A 133 -13.97 -5.73 -1.53
N ILE A 134 -12.73 -5.55 -1.95
CA ILE A 134 -12.19 -4.20 -2.15
C ILE A 134 -12.38 -3.94 -3.64
N PRO A 135 -13.48 -3.28 -4.06
CA PRO A 135 -13.42 -2.64 -5.35
C PRO A 135 -12.18 -1.77 -5.29
N PHE A 136 -11.22 -2.04 -6.18
CA PHE A 136 -10.19 -1.08 -6.47
C PHE A 136 -10.94 0.15 -7.01
N THR A 137 -11.32 1.04 -6.10
CA THR A 137 -11.91 2.30 -6.45
C THR A 137 -10.73 3.15 -6.82
N TRP A 138 -10.49 3.21 -8.13
CA TRP A 138 -9.56 4.15 -8.74
C TRP A 138 -9.76 5.51 -8.07
N PRO A 139 -8.67 6.20 -7.68
CA PRO A 139 -8.81 7.61 -7.39
C PRO A 139 -9.45 8.27 -8.63
N PRO A 140 -10.51 9.10 -8.45
CA PRO A 140 -11.07 9.83 -9.57
C PRO A 140 -9.99 10.69 -10.21
N ASP A 141 -10.15 10.89 -11.52
CA ASP A 141 -9.17 11.56 -12.35
C ASP A 141 -8.80 12.92 -11.73
N LEU A 142 -7.52 13.13 -11.40
CA LEU A 142 -7.01 14.42 -10.91
C LEU A 142 -6.95 15.47 -12.04
N SER A 143 -7.66 15.26 -13.15
CA SER A 143 -7.78 16.20 -14.26
C SER A 143 -9.02 17.06 -14.08
N GLU A 144 -8.99 17.92 -13.06
CA GLU A 144 -9.74 19.17 -13.01
C GLU A 144 -8.77 20.30 -12.64
#